data_AF-A0A3P8RL20-F1
#
_entry.id   AF-A0A3P8RL20-F1
#
_cell.length_a   1.000
_cell.length_b   1.000
_cell.length_c   1.000
_cell.angle_alpha   90.00
_cell.angle_beta   90.00
_cell.angle_gamma   90.00
#
_symmetry.space_group_name_H-M   'P 1'
#
loop_
_entity.id
_entity.type
_entity.pdbx_description
1 polymer ?
#
loop_
_entity_poly.entity_id
_entity_poly.type
_entity_poly.pdbx_seq_one_letter_code
_entity_poly.pdbx_strand_id
1 'polypeptide(L)'
;VPSVSSIPNVPSAPVPSAPSAPVPSAPSVPVPSGLKLLDPQRGGGKPKKHVDKSSPEYRLRRERNNVAVRKSRDKAKMRNMETQQKVVELTTDNDRLRRRVEHLTRELDTLRGIFRQLPDGSFKPLGS
;
A
#
# COMPACT_ATOMS: atom_id res chain seq x y z
N VAL A 1 9.07 18.46 -51.42
CA VAL A 1 8.30 18.84 -50.22
C VAL A 1 7.23 17.77 -49.96
N PRO A 2 7.37 16.87 -48.97
CA PRO A 2 6.29 15.95 -48.64
C PRO A 2 5.40 16.52 -47.53
N SER A 3 4.09 16.31 -47.69
CA SER A 3 3.00 16.76 -46.81
C SER A 3 3.17 16.29 -45.37
N VAL A 4 2.98 17.21 -44.43
CA VAL A 4 2.83 16.92 -43.00
C VAL A 4 1.37 16.49 -42.76
N SER A 5 1.14 15.21 -42.53
CA SER A 5 -0.14 14.72 -42.02
C SER A 5 -0.35 15.22 -40.59
N SER A 6 -1.36 16.07 -40.40
CA SER A 6 -1.77 16.62 -39.12
C SER A 6 -2.21 15.51 -38.16
N ILE A 7 -1.53 15.40 -37.01
CA ILE A 7 -1.97 14.56 -35.89
C ILE A 7 -3.11 15.31 -35.18
N PRO A 8 -4.30 14.71 -34.97
CA PRO A 8 -5.36 15.38 -34.23
C PRO A 8 -4.96 15.55 -32.76
N ASN A 9 -5.09 16.79 -32.28
CA ASN A 9 -4.87 17.17 -30.90
C ASN A 9 -5.97 16.56 -30.02
N VAL A 10 -5.62 15.55 -29.22
CA VAL A 10 -6.55 14.93 -28.26
C VAL A 10 -6.58 15.81 -27.00
N PRO A 11 -7.75 16.29 -26.54
CA PRO A 11 -7.81 17.08 -25.32
C PRO A 11 -7.38 16.22 -24.11
N SER A 12 -6.45 16.74 -23.31
CA SER A 12 -6.08 16.16 -22.01
C SER A 12 -7.32 16.07 -21.13
N ALA A 13 -7.85 14.87 -20.94
CA ALA A 13 -8.85 14.61 -19.92
C ALA A 13 -8.27 14.97 -18.53
N PRO A 14 -9.06 15.56 -17.62
CA PRO A 14 -8.61 15.82 -16.26
C PRO A 14 -8.36 14.47 -15.57
N VAL A 15 -7.12 14.23 -15.17
CA VAL A 15 -6.78 13.12 -14.26
C VAL A 15 -7.56 13.32 -12.96
N PRO A 16 -8.36 12.35 -12.49
CA PRO A 16 -8.95 12.46 -11.17
C PRO A 16 -7.82 12.48 -10.14
N SER A 17 -7.75 13.55 -9.36
CA SER A 17 -6.85 13.67 -8.21
C SER A 17 -7.05 12.46 -7.31
N ALA A 18 -6.06 11.57 -7.26
CA ALA A 18 -6.08 10.43 -6.34
C ALA A 18 -6.18 10.96 -4.89
N PRO A 19 -6.95 10.31 -4.01
CA PRO A 19 -6.98 10.69 -2.61
C PRO A 19 -5.58 10.56 -2.02
N SER A 20 -5.12 11.61 -1.33
CA SER A 20 -3.85 11.63 -0.61
C SER A 20 -3.87 10.55 0.47
N ALA A 21 -3.39 9.34 0.15
CA ALA A 21 -3.07 8.36 1.17
C ALA A 21 -1.89 8.90 2.00
N PRO A 22 -1.94 8.79 3.34
CA PRO A 22 -0.81 9.17 4.19
C PRO A 22 0.36 8.25 3.84
N VAL A 23 1.42 8.83 3.27
CA VAL A 23 2.71 8.16 3.16
C VAL A 23 3.21 7.85 4.57
N PRO A 24 3.52 6.60 4.93
CA PRO A 24 4.17 6.34 6.19
C PRO A 24 5.56 6.97 6.14
N SER A 25 5.80 7.98 6.99
CA SER A 25 7.11 8.58 7.21
C SER A 25 8.11 7.48 7.56
N ALA A 26 9.01 7.15 6.63
CA ALA A 26 10.09 6.22 6.91
C ALA A 26 11.05 6.86 7.94
N PRO A 27 11.54 6.10 8.94
CA PRO A 27 12.50 6.63 9.91
C PRO A 27 13.85 6.87 9.21
N SER A 28 14.39 8.08 9.40
CA SER A 28 15.72 8.48 8.97
C SER A 28 16.79 7.68 9.73
N VAL A 29 17.25 6.57 9.15
CA VAL A 29 18.43 5.84 9.64
C VAL A 29 19.70 6.39 8.98
N PRO A 30 20.76 6.74 9.75
CA PRO A 30 22.04 7.14 9.18
C PRO A 30 22.78 5.89 8.69
N VAL A 31 23.15 5.87 7.41
CA VAL A 31 23.94 4.79 6.82
C VAL A 31 25.44 4.98 7.13
N PRO A 32 26.13 4.02 7.78
CA PRO A 32 27.58 4.09 7.94
C PRO A 32 28.28 3.77 6.61
N SER A 33 29.29 4.56 6.31
CA SER A 33 30.16 4.38 5.15
C SER A 33 31.09 3.18 5.34
N GLY A 34 31.14 2.30 4.33
CA GLY A 34 32.35 1.54 4.00
C GLY A 34 32.27 0.03 4.23
N LEU A 35 32.08 -0.72 3.14
CA LEU A 35 32.86 -1.92 2.82
C LEU A 35 32.99 -2.00 1.29
N LYS A 36 34.23 -1.87 0.79
CA LYS A 36 34.58 -2.07 -0.62
C LYS A 36 34.62 -3.58 -0.88
N LEU A 37 33.63 -4.12 -1.57
CA LEU A 37 33.70 -5.44 -2.19
C LEU A 37 33.52 -5.28 -3.71
N LEU A 38 34.66 -5.29 -4.38
CA LEU A 38 34.94 -5.66 -5.77
C LEU A 38 33.70 -6.06 -6.61
N ASP A 39 33.06 -5.09 -7.29
CA ASP A 39 32.20 -5.35 -8.45
C ASP A 39 32.73 -4.52 -9.63
N PRO A 40 33.29 -5.15 -10.68
CA PRO A 40 33.65 -4.40 -11.85
C PRO A 40 32.36 -4.10 -12.61
N GLN A 41 32.00 -2.81 -12.58
CA GLN A 41 31.18 -2.13 -13.57
C GLN A 41 29.70 -1.90 -13.20
N ARG A 42 29.46 -0.94 -12.31
CA ARG A 42 28.36 0.05 -12.42
C ARG A 42 28.57 1.22 -11.46
N GLY A 43 28.27 2.44 -11.92
CA GLY A 43 28.04 3.57 -11.03
C GLY A 43 29.09 4.68 -11.07
N GLY A 44 29.53 5.10 -12.26
CA GLY A 44 30.13 6.42 -12.42
C GLY A 44 29.16 7.27 -13.23
N GLY A 45 28.80 8.46 -12.74
CA GLY A 45 28.18 9.50 -13.56
C GLY A 45 29.09 9.74 -14.77
N LYS A 46 28.74 9.15 -15.91
CA LYS A 46 29.49 9.27 -17.15
C LYS A 46 28.72 10.21 -18.07
N PRO A 47 29.39 11.15 -18.76
CA PRO A 47 28.76 11.99 -19.78
C PRO A 47 27.98 11.08 -20.74
N LYS A 48 26.81 11.53 -21.20
CA LYS A 48 25.87 10.77 -22.06
C LYS A 48 26.65 10.04 -23.15
N LYS A 49 26.99 8.76 -22.92
CA LYS A 49 27.64 7.95 -23.94
C LYS A 49 26.62 7.84 -25.06
N HIS A 50 27.01 8.23 -26.26
CA HIS A 50 26.18 8.04 -27.44
C HIS A 50 25.94 6.52 -27.57
N VAL A 51 24.71 6.09 -27.26
CA VAL A 51 24.31 4.69 -27.35
C VAL A 51 23.80 4.45 -28.75
N ASP A 52 24.43 3.53 -29.46
CA ASP A 52 23.92 3.03 -30.72
C ASP A 52 22.62 2.24 -30.48
N LYS A 53 21.52 2.75 -31.02
CA LYS A 53 20.17 2.22 -30.83
C LYS A 53 19.89 0.99 -31.71
N SER A 54 20.68 0.79 -32.76
CA SER A 54 20.59 -0.38 -33.66
C SER A 54 21.34 -1.59 -33.12
N SER A 55 22.29 -1.38 -32.21
CA SER A 55 23.13 -2.43 -31.66
C SER A 55 22.29 -3.58 -31.06
N PRO A 56 22.62 -4.85 -31.33
CA PRO A 56 21.95 -6.00 -30.75
C PRO A 56 21.98 -5.99 -29.21
N GLU A 57 23.06 -5.48 -28.61
CA GLU A 57 23.18 -5.37 -27.15
C GLU A 57 22.15 -4.40 -26.57
N TYR A 58 21.94 -3.25 -27.23
CA TYR A 58 20.94 -2.27 -26.83
C TYR A 58 19.53 -2.86 -26.88
N ARG A 59 19.18 -3.52 -27.99
CA ARG A 59 17.87 -4.15 -28.18
C ARG A 59 17.58 -5.16 -27.07
N LEU A 60 18.52 -6.05 -26.79
CA LEU A 60 18.37 -7.06 -25.73
C LEU A 60 18.22 -6.42 -24.33
N ARG A 61 18.95 -5.34 -24.04
CA ARG A 61 18.81 -4.59 -22.79
C ARG A 61 17.43 -3.94 -22.66
N ARG A 62 16.91 -3.36 -23.75
CA ARG A 62 15.57 -2.76 -23.80
C ARG A 62 14.48 -3.81 -23.65
N GLU A 63 14.60 -4.95 -24.32
CA GLU A 63 13.67 -6.07 -24.18
C GLU A 63 13.59 -6.56 -22.73
N ARG A 64 14.73 -6.80 -22.08
CA ARG A 64 14.77 -7.15 -20.65
C ARG A 64 14.12 -6.09 -19.76
N ASN A 65 14.43 -4.81 -20.01
CA ASN A 65 13.83 -3.73 -19.23
C ASN A 65 12.31 -3.64 -19.44
N ASN A 66 11.82 -3.81 -20.67
CA ASN A 66 10.40 -3.82 -20.96
C ASN A 66 9.68 -4.95 -20.20
N VAL A 67 10.30 -6.14 -20.13
CA VAL A 67 9.77 -7.25 -19.31
C VAL A 67 9.75 -6.88 -17.82
N ALA A 68 10.85 -6.31 -17.30
CA ALA A 68 10.94 -5.91 -15.90
C ALA A 68 9.92 -4.82 -15.53
N VAL A 69 9.68 -3.86 -16.43
CA VAL A 69 8.68 -2.80 -16.26
C VAL A 69 7.28 -3.41 -16.19
N ARG A 70 6.92 -4.29 -17.13
CA ARG A 70 5.62 -5.00 -17.08
C ARG A 70 5.44 -5.73 -15.75
N LYS A 71 6.42 -6.55 -15.38
CA LYS A 71 6.41 -7.29 -14.10
C LYS A 71 6.25 -6.36 -12.88
N SER A 72 6.96 -5.23 -12.87
CA SER A 72 6.87 -4.24 -11.78
C SER A 72 5.48 -3.62 -11.70
N ARG A 73 4.89 -3.27 -12.85
CA ARG A 73 3.54 -2.71 -12.94
C ARG A 73 2.49 -3.72 -12.48
N ASP A 74 2.58 -4.97 -12.93
CA ASP A 74 1.64 -6.01 -12.54
C ASP A 74 1.72 -6.29 -11.03
N LYS A 75 2.94 -6.33 -10.47
CA LYS A 75 3.13 -6.43 -9.02
C LYS A 75 2.55 -5.25 -8.26
N ALA A 76 2.70 -4.02 -8.76
CA ALA A 76 2.08 -2.85 -8.14
C ALA A 76 0.55 -2.91 -8.21
N LYS A 77 -0.01 -3.35 -9.34
CA LYS A 77 -1.45 -3.55 -9.51
C LYS A 77 -2.00 -4.59 -8.54
N MET A 78 -1.34 -5.74 -8.41
CA MET A 78 -1.73 -6.78 -7.44
C MET A 78 -1.67 -6.26 -6.01
N ARG A 79 -0.59 -5.58 -5.60
CA ARG A 79 -0.50 -4.98 -4.24
C ARG A 79 -1.64 -4.00 -3.96
N ASN A 80 -2.03 -3.19 -4.93
CA ASN A 80 -3.14 -2.26 -4.76
C ASN A 80 -4.48 -3.01 -4.60
N MET A 81 -4.70 -4.07 -5.39
CA MET A 81 -5.90 -4.90 -5.26
C MET A 81 -5.94 -5.63 -3.91
N GLU A 82 -4.84 -6.23 -3.48
CA GLU A 82 -4.71 -6.86 -2.16
C GLU A 82 -5.00 -5.88 -1.03
N THR A 83 -4.52 -4.63 -1.16
CA THR A 83 -4.79 -3.57 -0.18
C THR A 83 -6.27 -3.23 -0.14
N GLN A 84 -6.93 -3.08 -1.30
CA GLN A 84 -8.38 -2.83 -1.36
C GLN A 84 -9.17 -3.98 -0.74
N GLN A 85 -8.79 -5.22 -1.04
CA GLN A 85 -9.39 -6.39 -0.42
C GLN A 85 -9.21 -6.39 1.10
N LYS A 86 -8.02 -6.03 1.58
CA LYS A 86 -7.74 -6.00 3.02
C LYS A 86 -8.57 -4.95 3.76
N VAL A 87 -8.82 -3.80 3.13
CA VAL A 87 -9.72 -2.78 3.69
C VAL A 87 -11.13 -3.36 3.89
N VAL A 88 -11.68 -4.06 2.89
CA VAL A 88 -13.01 -4.66 2.98
C VAL A 88 -13.08 -5.72 4.08
N GLU A 89 -12.07 -6.59 4.18
CA GLU A 89 -11.96 -7.58 5.26
C GLU A 89 -11.95 -6.91 6.63
N LEU A 90 -11.08 -5.92 6.82
CA LEU A 90 -10.94 -5.21 8.10
C LEU A 90 -12.21 -4.45 8.47
N THR A 91 -12.90 -3.83 7.51
CA THR A 91 -14.19 -3.17 7.76
C THR A 91 -15.22 -4.18 8.24
N THR A 92 -15.32 -5.34 7.57
CA THR A 92 -16.27 -6.40 7.94
C THR A 92 -15.97 -6.96 9.33
N ASP A 93 -14.70 -7.24 9.63
CA ASP A 93 -14.28 -7.70 10.95
C ASP A 93 -14.53 -6.64 12.04
N ASN A 94 -14.29 -5.36 11.74
CA ASN A 94 -14.54 -4.27 12.68
C ASN A 94 -16.02 -4.18 13.04
N ASP A 95 -16.91 -4.27 12.04
CA ASP A 95 -18.36 -4.26 12.27
C ASP A 95 -18.81 -5.47 13.09
N ARG A 96 -18.26 -6.66 12.82
CA ARG A 96 -18.53 -7.86 13.62
C ARG A 96 -18.11 -7.65 15.09
N LEU A 97 -16.93 -7.10 15.31
CA LEU A 97 -16.41 -6.82 16.65
C LEU A 97 -17.27 -5.77 17.36
N ARG A 98 -17.65 -4.68 16.70
CA ARG A 98 -18.54 -3.65 17.25
C ARG A 98 -19.87 -4.24 17.72
N ARG A 99 -20.50 -5.11 16.92
CA ARG A 99 -21.73 -5.81 17.31
C ARG A 99 -21.52 -6.71 18.52
N ARG A 100 -20.37 -7.40 18.61
CA ARG A 100 -20.06 -8.26 19.76
C ARG A 100 -19.87 -7.44 21.03
N VAL A 101 -19.18 -6.31 20.96
CA VAL A 101 -19.04 -5.37 22.08
C VAL A 101 -20.42 -4.89 22.52
N GLU A 102 -21.23 -4.37 21.59
CA GLU A 102 -22.56 -3.86 21.89
C GLU A 102 -23.45 -4.91 22.58
N HIS A 103 -23.45 -6.15 22.08
CA HIS A 103 -24.20 -7.24 22.68
C HIS A 103 -23.74 -7.54 24.11
N LEU A 104 -22.43 -7.67 24.34
CA LEU A 104 -21.88 -7.92 25.68
C LEU A 104 -22.17 -6.74 26.64
N THR A 105 -22.12 -5.51 26.15
CA THR A 105 -22.49 -4.32 26.93
C THR A 105 -23.94 -4.41 27.39
N ARG A 106 -24.87 -4.77 26.50
CA ARG A 106 -26.29 -4.96 26.86
C ARG A 106 -26.49 -6.09 27.87
N GLU A 107 -25.77 -7.20 27.75
CA GLU A 107 -25.82 -8.30 28.72
C GLU A 107 -25.34 -7.82 30.11
N LEU A 108 -24.23 -7.08 30.18
CA LEU A 108 -23.73 -6.51 31.43
C LEU A 108 -24.70 -5.51 32.04
N ASP A 109 -25.30 -4.64 31.24
CA ASP A 109 -26.26 -3.66 31.72
C ASP A 109 -27.55 -4.32 32.23
N THR A 110 -27.99 -5.39 31.57
CA THR A 110 -29.12 -6.22 32.03
C THR A 110 -28.80 -6.83 33.39
N LEU A 111 -27.64 -7.48 33.54
CA LEU A 111 -27.20 -8.05 34.80
C LEU A 111 -27.12 -6.99 35.90
N ARG A 112 -26.44 -5.87 35.64
CA ARG A 112 -26.36 -4.73 36.57
C ARG A 112 -27.74 -4.19 36.96
N GLY A 113 -28.67 -4.13 36.01
CA GLY A 113 -30.05 -3.73 36.26
C GLY A 113 -30.76 -4.67 37.23
N ILE A 114 -30.60 -5.98 37.06
CA ILE A 114 -31.13 -7.00 37.99
C ILE A 114 -30.51 -6.80 39.37
N PHE A 115 -29.19 -6.68 39.45
CA PHE A 115 -28.47 -6.49 40.70
C PHE A 115 -28.93 -5.27 41.51
N ARG A 116 -29.27 -4.17 40.84
CA ARG A 116 -29.77 -2.94 41.49
C ARG A 116 -31.18 -3.05 42.05
N GLN A 117 -31.96 -4.05 41.61
CA GLN A 117 -33.33 -4.29 42.09
C GLN A 117 -33.38 -5.25 43.27
N LEU A 118 -32.30 -5.97 43.58
CA LEU A 118 -32.24 -6.86 44.73
C LEU A 118 -32.04 -6.04 46.02
N PRO A 119 -32.74 -6.36 47.13
CA PRO A 119 -32.53 -5.70 48.42
C PRO A 119 -31.08 -5.82 48.90
N ASP A 120 -30.58 -4.76 49.56
CA ASP A 120 -29.16 -4.51 49.91
C ASP A 120 -28.46 -5.60 50.78
N GLY A 121 -29.10 -6.72 51.08
CA GLY A 121 -28.56 -7.82 51.89
C GLY A 121 -28.33 -9.15 51.17
N SER A 122 -28.74 -9.32 49.90
CA SER A 122 -28.72 -10.63 49.23
C SER A 122 -27.38 -11.01 48.59
N PHE A 123 -26.47 -10.05 48.37
CA PHE A 123 -25.25 -10.31 47.61
C PHE A 123 -23.99 -10.23 48.49
N LYS A 124 -23.54 -11.39 48.95
CA LYS A 124 -22.17 -11.55 49.46
C LYS A 124 -21.25 -11.83 48.27
N PRO A 125 -20.27 -10.96 47.95
CA PRO A 125 -19.30 -11.27 46.92
C PRO A 125 -18.55 -12.57 47.30
N LEU A 126 -18.64 -13.57 46.43
CA LEU A 126 -17.87 -14.81 46.51
C LEU A 126 -16.39 -14.48 46.27
N GLY A 127 -15.68 -14.09 47.33
CA GLY A 127 -14.25 -13.82 47.25
C GLY A 127 -13.66 -12.91 48.32
N SER A 128 -14.37 -12.66 49.43
CA SER A 128 -13.75 -12.04 50.62
C SER A 128 -13.08 -13.07 51.51
#